data_AF-A0A974WUV4-F1
#
_entry.id   AF-A0A974WUV4-F1
#
_cell.length_a   1.000
_cell.length_b   1.000
_cell.length_c   1.000
_cell.angle_alpha   90.00
_cell.angle_beta   90.00
_cell.angle_gamma   90.00
#
_symmetry.space_group_name_H-M   'P 1'
#
loop_
_entity.id
_entity.type
_entity.pdbx_description
1 polymer ?
#
loop_
_entity_poly.entity_id
_entity_poly.type
_entity_poly.pdbx_seq_one_letter_code
_entity_poly.pdbx_strand_id
1 'polypeptide(L)'
;MDKKYIAPCGLICIDCLFYKPEIYETAKKLKDIIKNSQLDIFLELITENESWNVIADHLNSSKAETGKNFEVFKKLPDFLKVLDGLIELQCKVPCRDKKGCSMGGVTHKCDALKCLTAKGYDGCWECAESESCDKLSFVRQAYGKTITKNFKTIKEKGIEAVKSHGNKYYAWQRNINS
;
A
#
# COMPACT_ATOMS: atom_id res chain seq x y z
N MET A 1 -9.10 19.66 5.60
CA MET A 1 -8.09 18.61 5.88
C MET A 1 -6.75 19.26 5.65
N ASP A 2 -5.75 19.04 6.51
CA ASP A 2 -4.43 19.66 6.36
C ASP A 2 -3.88 19.48 4.93
N LYS A 3 -3.54 20.61 4.28
CA LYS A 3 -2.96 20.70 2.94
C LYS A 3 -1.82 19.70 2.68
N LYS A 4 -1.03 19.33 3.69
CA LYS A 4 0.08 18.37 3.52
C LYS A 4 -0.38 17.01 2.98
N TYR A 5 -1.61 16.61 3.27
CA TYR A 5 -2.17 15.35 2.79
C TYR A 5 -2.68 15.42 1.35
N ILE A 6 -2.81 16.62 0.79
CA ILE A 6 -3.27 16.83 -0.58
C ILE A 6 -2.04 16.94 -1.48
N ALA A 7 -1.77 15.88 -2.22
CA ALA A 7 -0.68 15.79 -3.15
C ALA A 7 -0.82 16.85 -4.26
N PRO A 8 0.29 17.33 -4.85
CA PRO A 8 0.22 18.32 -5.93
C PRO A 8 -0.54 17.86 -7.19
N CYS A 9 -0.76 16.55 -7.37
CA CYS A 9 -1.62 15.99 -8.42
C CYS A 9 -3.12 15.93 -8.04
N GLY A 10 -3.52 16.42 -6.87
CA GLY A 10 -4.90 16.39 -6.36
C GLY A 10 -5.30 15.08 -5.67
N LEU A 11 -4.38 14.14 -5.54
CA LEU A 11 -4.56 12.94 -4.72
C LEU A 11 -4.48 13.25 -3.22
N ILE A 12 -5.07 12.40 -2.39
CA ILE A 12 -5.17 12.54 -0.95
C ILE A 12 -4.44 11.36 -0.32
N CYS A 13 -3.34 11.63 0.40
CA CYS A 13 -2.49 10.59 0.95
C CYS A 13 -3.24 9.73 1.97
N ILE A 14 -4.07 10.31 2.83
CA ILE A 14 -4.80 9.53 3.86
C ILE A 14 -5.81 8.50 3.29
N ASP A 15 -6.20 8.65 2.03
CA ASP A 15 -7.07 7.68 1.35
C ASP A 15 -6.28 6.66 0.51
N CYS A 16 -4.99 6.92 0.28
CA CYS A 16 -4.10 6.08 -0.53
C CYS A 16 -3.75 4.78 0.22
N LEU A 17 -3.85 3.64 -0.47
CA LEU A 17 -3.50 2.33 0.11
C LEU A 17 -2.05 2.24 0.56
N PHE A 18 -1.15 3.02 -0.06
CA PHE A 18 0.26 3.03 0.28
C PHE A 18 0.61 3.86 1.50
N TYR A 19 -0.30 4.70 1.99
CA TYR A 19 -0.05 5.56 3.16
C TYR A 19 -0.78 5.07 4.41
N LYS A 20 -1.99 4.51 4.24
CA LYS A 20 -2.79 3.93 5.32
C LYS A 20 -1.99 2.89 6.11
N PRO A 21 -1.76 3.10 7.42
CA PRO A 21 -0.77 2.32 8.17
C PRO A 21 -1.22 0.91 8.53
N GLU A 22 -2.52 0.65 8.56
CA GLU A 22 -3.13 -0.50 9.24
C GLU A 22 -2.56 -1.84 8.75
N ILE A 23 -2.46 -2.03 7.43
CA ILE A 23 -1.95 -3.28 6.85
C ILE A 23 -0.45 -3.45 7.08
N TYR A 24 0.32 -2.36 7.05
CA TYR A 24 1.77 -2.36 7.18
C TYR A 24 2.23 -2.57 8.62
N GLU A 25 1.56 -1.90 9.57
CA GLU A 25 1.77 -2.11 11.00
C GLU A 25 1.38 -3.53 11.41
N THR A 26 0.30 -4.06 10.84
CA THR A 26 -0.12 -5.45 11.06
C THR A 26 0.91 -6.44 10.51
N ALA A 27 1.40 -6.22 9.28
CA ALA A 27 2.44 -7.07 8.69
C ALA A 27 3.71 -7.08 9.54
N LYS A 28 4.16 -5.90 9.99
CA LYS A 28 5.30 -5.77 10.91
C LYS A 28 5.05 -6.52 12.22
N LYS A 29 3.91 -6.28 12.87
CA LYS A 29 3.56 -6.93 14.14
C LYS A 29 3.51 -8.46 14.00
N LEU A 30 2.92 -8.98 12.93
CA LEU A 30 2.88 -10.42 12.68
C LEU A 30 4.28 -10.99 12.49
N LYS A 31 5.13 -10.33 11.69
CA LYS A 31 6.52 -10.73 11.48
C LYS A 31 7.29 -10.78 12.80
N ASP A 32 7.18 -9.72 13.61
CA ASP A 32 7.86 -9.61 14.89
C ASP A 32 7.40 -10.72 15.85
N ILE A 33 6.09 -11.02 15.91
CA ILE A 33 5.56 -12.11 16.75
C ILE A 33 6.08 -13.47 16.30
N ILE A 34 6.08 -13.76 14.99
CA ILE A 34 6.61 -15.02 14.45
C ILE A 34 8.08 -15.20 14.84
N LYS A 35 8.90 -14.17 14.62
CA LYS A 35 10.35 -14.20 14.92
C LYS A 35 10.63 -14.31 16.41
N ASN A 36 9.95 -13.51 17.24
CA ASN A 36 10.20 -13.49 18.69
C ASN A 36 9.74 -14.77 19.39
N SER A 37 8.71 -15.43 18.85
CA SER A 37 8.27 -16.75 19.33
C SER A 37 9.10 -17.90 18.78
N GLN A 38 10.05 -17.64 17.87
CA GLN A 38 10.84 -18.64 17.14
C GLN A 38 9.96 -19.64 16.38
N LEU A 39 8.72 -19.26 16.06
CA LEU A 39 7.78 -20.12 15.35
C LEU A 39 8.28 -20.44 13.94
N ASP A 40 8.99 -19.51 13.32
CA ASP A 40 9.64 -19.73 12.04
C ASP A 40 10.68 -20.83 12.08
N ILE A 41 11.56 -20.81 13.08
CA ILE A 41 12.58 -21.82 13.30
C ILE A 41 11.93 -23.18 13.55
N PHE A 42 10.93 -23.22 14.43
CA PHE A 42 10.24 -24.46 14.79
C PHE A 42 9.56 -25.11 13.58
N LEU A 43 8.82 -24.34 12.78
CA LEU A 43 8.13 -24.86 11.61
C LEU A 43 9.10 -25.24 10.49
N GLU A 44 10.18 -24.48 10.28
CA GLU A 44 11.23 -24.84 9.33
C GLU A 44 11.87 -26.19 9.70
N LEU A 45 12.27 -26.38 10.95
CA LEU A 45 12.82 -27.65 11.46
C LEU A 45 11.86 -28.83 11.32
N ILE A 46 10.56 -28.63 11.59
CA ILE A 46 9.55 -29.67 11.35
C ILE A 46 9.53 -30.05 9.88
N THR A 47 9.60 -29.06 8.99
CA THR A 47 9.46 -29.31 7.57
C THR A 47 10.67 -29.87 6.86
N GLU A 48 11.88 -29.47 7.26
CA GLU A 48 13.13 -29.95 6.68
C GLU A 48 13.42 -31.40 7.07
N ASN A 49 13.13 -31.75 8.33
CA ASN A 49 13.40 -33.09 8.86
C ASN A 49 12.20 -34.03 8.73
N GLU A 50 11.09 -33.56 8.15
CA GLU A 50 9.82 -34.29 8.11
C GLU A 50 9.39 -34.81 9.50
N SER A 51 9.68 -34.03 10.56
CA SER A 51 9.41 -34.42 11.95
C SER A 51 7.92 -34.63 12.23
N TRP A 52 7.05 -34.18 11.33
CA TRP A 52 5.62 -34.52 11.34
C TRP A 52 5.37 -36.03 11.29
N ASN A 53 6.30 -36.85 10.79
CA ASN A 53 6.19 -38.30 10.81
C ASN A 53 6.17 -38.83 12.25
N VAL A 54 7.01 -38.28 13.12
CA VAL A 54 7.04 -38.61 14.56
C VAL A 54 5.78 -38.11 15.25
N ILE A 55 5.30 -36.92 14.88
CA ILE A 55 4.02 -36.39 15.38
C ILE A 55 2.86 -37.31 14.99
N ALA A 56 2.82 -37.78 13.75
CA ALA A 56 1.80 -38.69 13.26
C ALA A 56 1.83 -40.04 14.00
N ASP A 57 3.03 -40.60 14.21
CA ASP A 57 3.21 -41.83 15.00
C ASP A 57 2.72 -41.63 16.44
N HIS A 58 3.05 -40.51 17.08
CA HIS A 58 2.61 -40.17 18.44
C HIS A 58 1.08 -40.03 18.54
N LEU A 59 0.46 -39.43 17.54
CA LEU A 59 -0.99 -39.20 17.49
C LEU A 59 -1.77 -40.40 16.95
N ASN A 60 -1.09 -41.50 16.59
CA ASN A 60 -1.68 -42.66 15.89
C ASN A 60 -2.51 -42.24 14.66
N SER A 61 -1.96 -41.30 13.86
CA SER A 61 -2.61 -40.74 12.69
C SER A 61 -1.83 -41.05 11.40
N SER A 62 -2.46 -40.79 10.26
CA SER A 62 -1.80 -40.95 8.97
C SER A 62 -0.66 -39.93 8.80
N LYS A 63 0.54 -40.42 8.47
CA LYS A 63 1.70 -39.58 8.11
C LYS A 63 1.42 -38.69 6.91
N ALA A 64 0.75 -39.23 5.90
CA ALA A 64 0.41 -38.49 4.69
C ALA A 64 -0.61 -37.36 4.99
N GLU A 65 -1.60 -37.61 5.84
CA GLU A 65 -2.58 -36.58 6.21
C GLU A 65 -1.96 -35.53 7.13
N THR A 66 -1.13 -35.95 8.09
CA THR A 66 -0.43 -35.05 9.00
C THR A 66 0.56 -34.18 8.22
N GLY A 67 1.35 -34.75 7.32
CA GLY A 67 2.33 -34.04 6.49
C GLY A 67 1.70 -32.92 5.66
N LYS A 68 0.53 -33.14 5.05
CA LYS A 68 -0.20 -32.10 4.29
C LYS A 68 -0.43 -30.81 5.08
N ASN A 69 -0.62 -30.89 6.40
CA ASN A 69 -0.83 -29.73 7.25
C ASN A 69 0.48 -28.93 7.49
N PHE A 70 1.64 -29.57 7.35
CA PHE A 70 2.94 -28.95 7.59
C PHE A 70 3.67 -28.54 6.30
N GLU A 71 3.38 -29.19 5.16
CA GLU A 71 4.05 -28.91 3.89
C GLU A 71 3.98 -27.44 3.45
N VAL A 72 2.87 -26.75 3.77
CA VAL A 72 2.72 -25.32 3.45
C VAL A 72 3.81 -24.46 4.08
N PHE A 73 4.36 -24.86 5.24
CA PHE A 73 5.39 -24.10 5.93
C PHE A 73 6.77 -24.20 5.28
N LYS A 74 6.96 -25.06 4.26
CA LYS A 74 8.11 -24.97 3.34
C LYS A 74 8.17 -23.60 2.64
N LYS A 75 7.05 -22.88 2.58
CA LYS A 75 6.94 -21.51 2.03
C LYS A 75 7.06 -20.42 3.09
N LEU A 76 7.30 -20.75 4.35
CA LEU A 76 7.39 -19.76 5.42
C LEU A 76 8.50 -18.72 5.20
N PRO A 77 9.72 -19.08 4.71
CA PRO A 77 10.72 -18.09 4.37
C PRO A 77 10.25 -17.09 3.30
N ASP A 78 9.50 -17.56 2.29
CA ASP A 78 8.94 -16.70 1.24
C ASP A 78 7.80 -15.83 1.78
N PHE A 79 6.95 -16.36 2.67
CA PHE A 79 5.93 -15.57 3.35
C PHE A 79 6.53 -14.44 4.17
N LEU A 80 7.61 -14.69 4.91
CA LEU A 80 8.32 -13.66 5.67
C LEU A 80 8.90 -12.57 4.75
N LYS A 81 9.43 -12.93 3.57
CA LYS A 81 9.86 -11.95 2.55
C LYS A 81 8.70 -11.13 2.01
N VAL A 82 7.52 -11.72 1.85
CA VAL A 82 6.31 -10.96 1.45
C VAL A 82 5.92 -9.95 2.53
N LEU A 83 6.00 -10.33 3.81
CA LEU A 83 5.78 -9.38 4.92
C LEU A 83 6.79 -8.22 4.87
N ASP A 84 8.06 -8.51 4.57
CA ASP A 84 9.07 -7.47 4.37
C ASP A 84 8.73 -6.53 3.21
N GLY A 85 8.37 -7.08 2.05
CA GLY A 85 7.93 -6.29 0.92
C GLY A 85 6.73 -5.40 1.24
N LEU A 86 5.76 -5.90 2.01
CA LEU A 86 4.64 -5.09 2.48
C LEU A 86 5.14 -3.92 3.35
N ILE A 87 5.96 -4.18 4.36
CA ILE A 87 6.48 -3.16 5.27
C ILE A 87 7.25 -2.08 4.50
N GLU A 88 8.04 -2.47 3.50
CA GLU A 88 8.84 -1.56 2.66
C GLU A 88 7.98 -0.74 1.69
N LEU A 89 6.82 -1.24 1.26
CA LEU A 89 5.91 -0.54 0.35
C LEU A 89 5.26 0.71 0.97
N GLN A 90 5.24 0.83 2.30
CA GLN A 90 4.55 1.90 3.01
C GLN A 90 5.18 3.27 2.80
N CYS A 91 4.38 4.22 2.34
CA CYS A 91 4.65 5.65 2.44
C CYS A 91 4.49 6.11 3.90
N LYS A 92 5.58 6.56 4.52
CA LYS A 92 5.56 7.11 5.89
C LYS A 92 5.33 8.63 5.95
N VAL A 93 5.47 9.31 4.82
CA VAL A 93 5.41 10.78 4.70
C VAL A 93 4.53 11.13 3.49
N PRO A 94 3.65 12.15 3.59
CA PRO A 94 2.83 12.58 2.46
C PRO A 94 3.67 13.01 1.25
N CYS A 95 3.11 12.84 0.05
CA CYS A 95 3.83 13.12 -1.20
C CYS A 95 4.30 14.58 -1.31
N ARG A 96 3.53 15.52 -0.74
CA ARG A 96 3.85 16.94 -0.71
C ARG A 96 5.13 17.21 0.08
N ASP A 97 5.19 16.68 1.30
CA ASP A 97 6.33 16.88 2.22
C ASP A 97 7.58 16.15 1.73
N LYS A 98 7.41 14.92 1.22
CA LYS A 98 8.52 14.13 0.68
C LYS A 98 8.98 14.60 -0.71
N LYS A 99 8.25 15.51 -1.34
CA LYS A 99 8.48 16.03 -2.71
C LYS A 99 8.60 14.90 -3.74
N GLY A 100 7.67 13.94 -3.69
CA GLY A 100 7.63 12.81 -4.60
C GLY A 100 6.69 11.69 -4.15
N CYS A 101 6.49 10.70 -5.02
CA CYS A 101 5.79 9.48 -4.67
C CYS A 101 6.78 8.52 -4.02
N SER A 102 6.43 7.91 -2.89
CA SER A 102 7.27 6.91 -2.20
C SER A 102 6.66 5.50 -2.24
N MET A 103 5.76 5.27 -3.19
CA MET A 103 5.25 3.92 -3.47
C MET A 103 6.44 3.03 -3.86
N GLY A 104 6.61 1.90 -3.16
CA GLY A 104 7.77 1.03 -3.38
C GLY A 104 8.99 1.34 -2.50
N GLY A 105 8.81 2.11 -1.42
CA GLY A 105 9.88 2.37 -0.44
C GLY A 105 10.91 3.42 -0.85
N VAL A 106 11.00 3.73 -2.15
CA VAL A 106 11.90 4.73 -2.71
C VAL A 106 11.11 5.95 -3.19
N THR A 107 11.59 7.15 -2.85
CA THR A 107 10.97 8.39 -3.32
C THR A 107 11.39 8.72 -4.74
N HIS A 108 10.42 8.84 -5.64
CA HIS A 108 10.62 9.28 -7.01
C HIS A 108 9.91 10.61 -7.28
N LYS A 109 10.63 11.55 -7.91
CA LYS A 109 10.03 12.78 -8.45
C LYS A 109 9.25 12.44 -9.72
N CYS A 110 7.92 12.47 -9.66
CA CYS A 110 7.07 12.25 -10.82
C CYS A 110 7.08 13.43 -11.79
N ASP A 111 6.69 13.19 -13.03
CA ASP A 111 6.70 14.24 -14.08
C ASP A 111 5.71 15.36 -13.81
N ALA A 112 4.59 15.06 -13.14
CA ALA A 112 3.68 16.09 -12.66
C ALA A 112 4.39 17.07 -11.70
N LEU A 113 5.14 16.55 -10.73
CA LEU A 113 5.86 17.39 -9.76
C LEU A 113 6.99 18.20 -10.42
N LYS A 114 7.74 17.60 -11.35
CA LYS A 114 8.76 18.32 -12.13
C LYS A 114 8.12 19.49 -12.90
N CYS A 115 7.00 19.24 -13.56
CA CYS A 115 6.24 20.26 -14.30
C CYS A 115 5.77 21.41 -13.39
N LEU A 116 5.17 21.09 -12.23
CA LEU A 116 4.72 22.10 -11.27
C LEU A 116 5.86 22.96 -10.74
N THR A 117 7.00 22.33 -10.42
CA THR A 117 8.19 23.04 -9.96
C THR A 117 8.67 24.05 -11.01
N ALA A 118 8.72 23.63 -12.29
CA ALA A 118 9.13 24.51 -13.39
C ALA A 118 8.15 25.67 -13.64
N LYS A 119 6.84 25.46 -13.42
CA LYS A 119 5.80 26.49 -13.60
C LYS A 119 5.58 27.36 -12.35
N GLY A 120 6.22 27.05 -11.22
CA GLY A 120 5.97 27.74 -9.94
C GLY A 120 4.58 27.48 -9.37
N TYR A 121 3.95 26.35 -9.73
CA TYR A 121 2.61 26.00 -9.29
C TYR A 121 2.62 25.18 -8.00
N ASP A 122 1.66 25.44 -7.11
CA ASP A 122 1.43 24.67 -5.89
C ASP A 122 0.73 23.33 -6.16
N GLY A 123 0.01 23.23 -7.29
CA GLY A 123 -0.68 22.02 -7.69
C GLY A 123 -1.21 22.06 -9.11
N CYS A 124 -1.51 20.87 -9.64
CA CYS A 124 -1.99 20.70 -11.01
C CYS A 124 -3.28 21.44 -11.28
N TRP A 125 -4.10 21.70 -10.26
CA TRP A 125 -5.35 22.46 -10.39
C TRP A 125 -5.14 23.92 -10.84
N GLU A 126 -3.95 24.49 -10.71
CA GLU A 126 -3.64 25.86 -11.18
C GLU A 126 -3.43 25.90 -12.70
N CYS A 127 -3.15 24.76 -13.33
CA CYS A 127 -2.93 24.66 -14.76
C CYS A 127 -4.27 24.57 -15.50
N ALA A 128 -4.51 25.45 -16.48
CA ALA A 128 -5.71 25.44 -17.33
C ALA A 128 -5.88 24.12 -18.10
N GLU A 129 -4.77 23.53 -18.54
CA GLU A 129 -4.73 22.25 -19.30
C GLU A 129 -4.80 21.00 -18.41
N SER A 130 -5.00 21.16 -17.10
CA SER A 130 -4.93 20.04 -16.15
C SER A 130 -5.98 18.96 -16.36
N GLU A 131 -7.07 19.25 -17.06
CA GLU A 131 -8.12 18.28 -17.35
C GLU A 131 -7.70 17.23 -18.39
N SER A 132 -6.90 17.63 -19.39
CA SER A 132 -6.41 16.78 -20.48
C SER A 132 -4.92 16.43 -20.39
N CYS A 133 -4.17 16.97 -19.43
CA CYS A 133 -2.72 16.75 -19.30
C CYS A 133 -2.31 15.28 -19.15
N ASP A 134 -1.48 14.77 -20.05
CA ASP A 134 -1.02 13.36 -20.07
C ASP A 134 -0.16 12.95 -18.86
N LYS A 135 0.47 13.91 -18.18
CA LYS A 135 1.26 13.65 -16.96
C LYS A 135 0.38 13.16 -15.80
N LEU A 136 -0.93 13.26 -15.93
CA LEU A 136 -1.93 12.77 -14.97
C LEU A 136 -2.67 11.52 -15.46
N SER A 137 -2.30 10.91 -16.59
CA SER A 137 -3.03 9.78 -17.17
C SER A 137 -3.13 8.57 -16.24
N PHE A 138 -2.02 8.15 -15.61
CA PHE A 138 -2.06 7.10 -14.57
C PHE A 138 -3.04 7.44 -13.45
N VAL A 139 -3.02 8.69 -13.00
CA VAL A 139 -3.84 9.18 -11.91
C VAL A 139 -5.32 9.07 -12.33
N ARG A 140 -5.68 9.57 -13.51
CA ARG A 140 -7.07 9.46 -14.03
C ARG A 140 -7.51 8.01 -14.20
N GLN A 141 -6.65 7.12 -14.68
CA GLN A 141 -6.97 5.71 -14.85
C GLN A 141 -7.23 5.02 -13.50
N ALA A 142 -6.35 5.20 -12.52
CA ALA A 142 -6.44 4.51 -11.23
C ALA A 142 -7.52 5.09 -10.29
N TYR A 143 -7.71 6.42 -10.30
CA TYR A 143 -8.59 7.12 -9.35
C TYR A 143 -9.87 7.65 -9.98
N GLY A 144 -9.96 7.72 -11.31
CA GLY A 144 -11.13 8.16 -12.05
C GLY A 144 -11.59 9.57 -11.68
N LYS A 145 -12.91 9.74 -11.51
CA LYS A 145 -13.56 11.03 -11.22
C LYS A 145 -13.13 11.72 -9.93
N THR A 146 -12.39 11.04 -9.03
CA THR A 146 -11.92 11.61 -7.76
C THR A 146 -11.06 12.87 -7.98
N ILE A 147 -10.14 12.81 -8.95
CA ILE A 147 -9.19 13.93 -9.20
C ILE A 147 -9.93 15.15 -9.71
N THR A 148 -10.80 14.97 -10.70
CA THR A 148 -11.61 16.06 -11.26
C THR A 148 -12.47 16.72 -10.19
N LYS A 149 -13.09 15.93 -9.30
CA LYS A 149 -13.85 16.46 -8.16
C LYS A 149 -12.98 17.23 -7.18
N ASN A 150 -11.78 16.74 -6.89
CA ASN A 150 -10.85 17.42 -6.00
C ASN A 150 -10.39 18.74 -6.63
N PHE A 151 -9.98 18.76 -7.90
CA PHE A 151 -9.62 19.99 -8.60
C PHE A 151 -10.75 21.01 -8.63
N LYS A 152 -11.98 20.59 -8.94
CA LYS A 152 -13.15 21.47 -8.88
C LYS A 152 -13.34 22.07 -7.49
N THR A 153 -13.27 21.24 -6.44
CA THR A 153 -13.38 21.69 -5.05
C THR A 153 -12.30 22.70 -4.70
N ILE A 154 -11.05 22.44 -5.08
CA ILE A 154 -9.91 23.34 -4.80
C ILE A 154 -10.10 24.69 -5.51
N LYS A 155 -10.51 24.68 -6.78
CA LYS A 155 -10.76 25.91 -7.56
C LYS A 155 -11.90 26.74 -6.99
N GLU A 156 -12.99 26.10 -6.56
CA GLU A 156 -14.20 26.80 -6.10
C GLU A 156 -14.15 27.22 -4.63
N LYS A 157 -13.51 26.41 -3.77
CA LYS A 157 -13.63 26.51 -2.30
C LYS A 157 -12.29 26.52 -1.58
N GLY A 158 -11.18 26.47 -2.31
CA GLY A 158 -9.84 26.36 -1.75
C GLY A 158 -9.45 24.94 -1.34
N ILE A 159 -8.16 24.75 -1.11
CA ILE A 159 -7.57 23.42 -0.84
C ILE A 159 -8.07 22.76 0.45
N GLU A 160 -8.34 23.56 1.48
CA GLU A 160 -8.80 23.07 2.78
C GLU A 160 -10.20 22.44 2.73
N ALA A 161 -10.99 22.76 1.70
CA ALA A 161 -12.34 22.23 1.50
C ALA A 161 -12.36 20.78 0.99
N VAL A 162 -11.22 20.24 0.55
CA VAL A 162 -11.10 18.85 0.12
C VAL A 162 -11.30 17.91 1.32
N LYS A 163 -12.15 16.90 1.14
CA LYS A 163 -12.49 15.90 2.15
C LYS A 163 -12.01 14.52 1.72
N SER A 164 -11.82 13.64 2.71
CA SER A 164 -11.53 12.22 2.49
C SER A 164 -12.66 11.55 1.71
N HIS A 165 -12.30 10.64 0.82
CA HIS A 165 -13.19 9.74 0.09
C HIS A 165 -13.24 8.34 0.72
N GLY A 166 -12.48 8.09 1.78
CA GLY A 166 -12.42 6.80 2.48
C GLY A 166 -12.13 5.63 1.53
N ASN A 167 -12.98 4.61 1.57
CA ASN A 167 -12.87 3.41 0.70
C ASN A 167 -13.59 3.56 -0.65
N LYS A 168 -13.82 4.80 -1.12
CA LYS A 168 -14.36 5.11 -2.46
C LYS A 168 -13.36 5.90 -3.31
N TYR A 169 -12.09 5.83 -2.94
CA TYR A 169 -11.03 6.69 -3.46
C TYR A 169 -10.54 6.26 -4.85
N TYR A 170 -10.26 4.97 -5.01
CA TYR A 170 -9.87 4.37 -6.30
C TYR A 170 -11.08 4.10 -7.18
N ALA A 171 -10.88 4.05 -8.50
CA ALA A 171 -11.95 3.76 -9.45
C ALA A 171 -12.57 2.37 -9.22
N TRP A 172 -11.73 1.35 -9.09
CA TRP A 172 -12.18 -0.02 -8.85
C TRP A 172 -12.95 -0.17 -7.53
N GLN A 173 -12.56 0.55 -6.47
CA GLN A 173 -13.27 0.50 -5.18
C GLN A 173 -14.73 0.93 -5.29
N ARG A 174 -15.04 1.84 -6.20
CA ARG A 174 -16.41 2.30 -6.41
C ARG A 174 -17.25 1.34 -7.23
N ASN A 175 -16.63 0.50 -8.05
CA ASN A 175 -17.32 -0.48 -8.88
C ASN A 175 -17.61 -1.78 -8.12
N ILE A 176 -16.80 -2.11 -7.10
CA ILE A 176 -17.06 -3.27 -6.24
C ILE A 176 -18.17 -2.99 -5.22
N ASN A 177 -18.25 -1.75 -4.73
CA ASN A 177 -19.19 -1.33 -3.68
C ASN A 177 -20.45 -0.62 -4.22
N SER A 178 -20.74 -0.76 -5.51
CA SER A 178 -21.91 -0.15 -6.18
C SER A 178 -23.08 -1.11 -6.29
#